data_AF-A0A437PTC8-F1
#
_entry.id   AF-A0A437PTC8-F1
#
_cell.length_a   1.000
_cell.length_b   1.000
_cell.length_c   1.000
_cell.angle_alpha   90.00
_cell.angle_beta   90.00
_cell.angle_gamma   90.00
#
_symmetry.space_group_name_H-M   'P 1'
#
loop_
_entity.id
_entity.type
_entity.pdbx_description
1 polymer ?
#
loop_
_entity_poly.entity_id
_entity_poly.type
_entity_poly.pdbx_seq_one_letter_code
_entity_poly.pdbx_strand_id
1 'polypeptide(L)'
;MKHSLLSIAFILFAAFGLSAQNLSDYPGTFNLEDNPYVKKVKVELRDAKLMVIAEGFPDSELTAGKAVDQFAIGSGDLSIEFSRANGKVVGCKIMGSGQEIKGVLAIENGLSSFAGTFKMIENEYVKNLVISYAEGQLYLTSDANDGQKSLLSSTKDVGSFTTNVRGYDAEVTFTKANDAVKSIKLSVAGGAVVLTGERI
;
A
#
# COMPACT_ATOMS: atom_id res chain seq x y z
N MET A 1 -32.77 61.31 -5.38
CA MET A 1 -32.45 60.00 -5.98
C MET A 1 -31.09 59.59 -5.42
N LYS A 2 -31.03 58.60 -4.50
CA LYS A 2 -30.73 57.19 -4.81
C LYS A 2 -29.28 57.08 -5.37
N HIS A 3 -28.28 56.45 -4.74
CA HIS A 3 -28.25 55.21 -3.94
C HIS A 3 -27.02 55.13 -3.01
N SER A 4 -27.22 54.61 -1.80
CA SER A 4 -26.18 54.09 -0.92
C SER A 4 -25.66 52.75 -1.48
N LEU A 5 -24.34 52.60 -1.63
CA LEU A 5 -23.71 51.32 -1.96
C LEU A 5 -23.54 50.51 -0.67
N LEU A 6 -24.38 49.50 -0.47
CA LEU A 6 -24.09 48.40 0.44
C LEU A 6 -23.06 47.48 -0.24
N SER A 7 -21.81 47.49 0.24
CA SER A 7 -20.84 46.45 -0.12
C SER A 7 -21.19 45.16 0.61
N ILE A 8 -21.69 44.16 -0.13
CA ILE A 8 -21.82 42.79 0.34
C ILE A 8 -20.44 42.14 0.19
N ALA A 9 -19.75 41.90 1.32
CA ALA A 9 -18.55 41.08 1.35
C ALA A 9 -18.95 39.60 1.14
N PHE A 10 -18.60 39.04 -0.01
CA PHE A 10 -18.75 37.62 -0.30
C PHE A 10 -17.58 36.87 0.36
N ILE A 11 -17.81 36.29 1.54
CA ILE A 11 -16.84 35.38 2.16
C ILE A 11 -16.87 34.07 1.38
N LEU A 12 -15.87 33.87 0.52
CA LEU A 12 -15.61 32.59 -0.12
C LEU A 12 -15.14 31.60 0.96
N PHE A 13 -16.05 30.84 1.55
CA PHE A 13 -15.66 29.63 2.28
C PHE A 13 -15.14 28.63 1.24
N ALA A 14 -13.82 28.51 1.11
CA ALA A 14 -13.22 27.37 0.46
C ALA A 14 -13.59 26.14 1.32
N ALA A 15 -14.62 25.42 0.89
CA ALA A 15 -14.90 24.10 1.41
C ALA A 15 -13.70 23.23 1.03
N PHE A 16 -12.78 23.02 1.96
CA PHE A 16 -11.84 21.91 1.90
C PHE A 16 -12.69 20.64 1.96
N GLY A 17 -13.15 20.18 0.80
CA GLY A 17 -13.72 18.86 0.68
C GLY A 17 -12.64 17.86 1.06
N LEU A 18 -12.74 17.29 2.26
CA LEU A 18 -12.16 15.99 2.52
C LEU A 18 -12.77 15.08 1.45
N SER A 19 -12.00 14.72 0.43
CA SER A 19 -12.40 13.69 -0.52
C SER A 19 -12.84 12.49 0.31
N ALA A 20 -14.07 12.02 0.08
CA ALA A 20 -14.57 10.82 0.74
C ALA A 20 -13.56 9.69 0.48
N GLN A 21 -13.01 9.13 1.56
CA GLN A 21 -12.04 8.04 1.48
C GLN A 21 -12.71 6.83 0.82
N ASN A 22 -12.07 6.24 -0.20
CA ASN A 22 -12.61 5.06 -0.87
C ASN A 22 -12.41 3.83 0.02
N LEU A 23 -13.48 3.39 0.69
CA LEU A 23 -13.41 2.30 1.66
C LEU A 23 -12.91 0.97 1.06
N SER A 24 -13.00 0.79 -0.26
CA SER A 24 -12.50 -0.42 -0.93
C SER A 24 -10.97 -0.52 -1.01
N ASP A 25 -10.24 0.51 -0.59
CA ASP A 25 -8.77 0.51 -0.58
C ASP A 25 -8.13 -0.16 0.64
N TYR A 26 -8.84 -0.18 1.76
CA TYR A 26 -8.31 -0.57 3.06
C TYR A 26 -8.39 -2.05 3.42
N PRO A 27 -9.31 -2.88 2.86
CA PRO A 27 -9.37 -4.28 3.19
C PRO A 27 -8.05 -5.02 2.96
N GLY A 28 -7.68 -5.86 3.91
CA GLY A 28 -6.41 -6.59 3.90
C GLY A 28 -6.02 -7.11 5.27
N THR A 29 -5.05 -8.03 5.29
CA THR A 29 -4.45 -8.54 6.54
C THR A 29 -3.12 -7.83 6.74
N PHE A 30 -2.91 -7.19 7.89
CA PHE A 30 -1.69 -6.47 8.23
C PHE A 30 -0.95 -7.22 9.33
N ASN A 31 0.29 -7.63 9.08
CA ASN A 31 1.15 -8.22 10.09
C ASN A 31 1.72 -7.10 10.95
N LEU A 32 1.52 -7.18 12.26
CA LEU A 32 2.00 -6.18 13.22
C LEU A 32 3.45 -6.46 13.61
N GLU A 33 4.29 -5.44 13.49
CA GLU A 33 5.70 -5.48 13.85
C GLU A 33 5.85 -5.37 15.36
N ASP A 34 6.78 -6.17 15.92
CA ASP A 34 7.23 -6.10 17.31
C ASP A 34 6.16 -6.12 18.41
N ASN A 35 4.95 -6.63 18.11
CA ASN A 35 3.88 -6.78 19.08
C ASN A 35 3.80 -8.23 19.62
N PRO A 36 3.99 -8.46 20.93
CA PRO A 36 3.95 -9.81 21.50
C PRO A 36 2.52 -10.38 21.62
N TYR A 37 1.48 -9.55 21.63
CA TYR A 37 0.10 -9.93 21.95
C TYR A 37 -0.77 -10.11 20.71
N VAL A 38 -0.70 -9.19 19.75
CA VAL A 38 -1.49 -9.22 18.52
C VAL A 38 -0.53 -9.28 17.34
N LYS A 39 -0.52 -10.39 16.62
CA LYS A 39 0.42 -10.61 15.50
C LYS A 39 -0.07 -10.03 14.18
N LYS A 40 -1.38 -9.90 14.02
CA LYS A 40 -2.00 -9.37 12.81
C LYS A 40 -3.35 -8.74 13.11
N VAL A 41 -3.75 -7.81 12.26
CA VAL A 41 -5.13 -7.31 12.18
C VAL A 41 -5.66 -7.53 10.78
N LYS A 42 -6.93 -7.86 10.66
CA LYS A 42 -7.62 -7.96 9.37
C LYS A 42 -8.62 -6.82 9.27
N VAL A 43 -8.59 -6.11 8.16
CA VAL A 43 -9.57 -5.09 7.80
C VAL A 43 -10.48 -5.67 6.73
N GLU A 44 -11.78 -5.58 6.93
CA GLU A 44 -12.80 -6.06 6.00
C GLU A 44 -13.85 -4.99 5.74
N LEU A 45 -14.40 -4.98 4.53
CA LEU A 45 -15.58 -4.16 4.21
C LEU A 45 -16.83 -5.04 4.37
N ARG A 46 -17.68 -4.75 5.36
CA ARG A 46 -18.95 -5.44 5.62
C ARG A 46 -20.07 -4.41 5.68
N ASP A 47 -21.15 -4.62 4.93
CA ASP A 47 -22.32 -3.73 4.94
C ASP A 47 -21.97 -2.24 4.76
N ALA A 48 -21.06 -1.94 3.81
CA ALA A 48 -20.52 -0.60 3.53
C ALA A 48 -19.75 0.07 4.70
N LYS A 49 -19.35 -0.72 5.70
CA LYS A 49 -18.52 -0.29 6.83
C LYS A 49 -17.21 -1.05 6.86
N LEU A 50 -16.14 -0.36 7.26
CA LEU A 50 -14.89 -1.02 7.53
C LEU A 50 -14.92 -1.63 8.93
N MET A 51 -14.49 -2.88 9.05
CA MET A 51 -14.37 -3.62 10.29
C MET A 51 -12.91 -4.00 10.48
N VAL A 52 -12.40 -3.85 11.70
CA VAL A 52 -11.10 -4.39 12.11
C VAL A 52 -11.30 -5.59 13.01
N ILE A 53 -10.54 -6.65 12.73
CA ILE A 53 -10.58 -7.94 13.41
C ILE A 53 -9.17 -8.19 13.93
N ALA A 54 -9.06 -8.43 15.23
CA ALA A 54 -7.80 -8.77 15.90
C ALA A 54 -8.03 -10.01 16.75
N GLU A 55 -7.08 -10.95 16.73
CA GLU A 55 -7.19 -12.18 17.53
C GLU A 55 -7.31 -11.85 19.01
N GLY A 56 -8.29 -12.45 19.69
CA GLY A 56 -8.54 -12.23 21.12
C GLY A 56 -9.39 -10.99 21.45
N PHE A 57 -9.86 -10.24 20.45
CA PHE A 57 -10.69 -9.05 20.64
C PHE A 57 -12.00 -9.14 19.82
N PRO A 58 -13.08 -8.49 20.26
CA PRO A 58 -14.27 -8.32 19.43
C PRO A 58 -13.99 -7.49 18.17
N ASP A 59 -14.62 -7.87 17.06
CA ASP A 59 -14.63 -7.08 15.84
C ASP A 59 -15.12 -5.65 16.13
N SER A 60 -14.44 -4.65 15.57
CA SER A 60 -14.75 -3.23 15.81
C SER A 60 -14.94 -2.48 14.49
N GLU A 61 -15.92 -1.58 14.45
CA GLU A 61 -16.12 -0.68 13.30
C GLU A 61 -14.99 0.36 13.24
N LEU A 62 -14.50 0.63 12.03
CA LEU A 62 -13.59 1.72 11.73
C LEU A 62 -14.40 2.92 11.26
N THR A 63 -14.37 4.00 12.05
CA THR A 63 -15.05 5.25 11.73
C THR A 63 -14.04 6.28 11.23
N ALA A 64 -14.39 7.08 10.23
CA ALA A 64 -13.45 8.05 9.65
C ALA A 64 -12.88 9.00 10.71
N GLY A 65 -11.56 9.13 10.72
CA GLY A 65 -10.81 9.99 11.64
C GLY A 65 -10.75 11.43 11.15
N LYS A 66 -9.83 12.19 11.76
CA LYS A 66 -9.64 13.62 11.46
C LYS A 66 -8.75 13.87 10.23
N ALA A 67 -7.92 12.89 9.89
CA ALA A 67 -7.00 12.93 8.76
C ALA A 67 -7.39 11.93 7.68
N VAL A 68 -6.88 12.15 6.47
CA VAL A 68 -6.94 11.17 5.37
C VAL A 68 -6.24 9.89 5.82
N ASP A 69 -6.78 8.75 5.43
CA ASP A 69 -6.30 7.40 5.78
C ASP A 69 -6.31 7.09 7.28
N GLN A 70 -6.89 7.95 8.12
CA GLN A 70 -7.07 7.71 9.55
C GLN A 70 -8.51 7.27 9.86
N PHE A 71 -8.64 6.29 10.77
CA PHE A 71 -9.90 5.80 11.31
C PHE A 71 -9.78 5.61 12.83
N ALA A 72 -10.86 5.89 13.57
CA ALA A 72 -11.00 5.47 14.96
C ALA A 72 -11.51 4.03 15.04
N ILE A 73 -11.02 3.26 16.02
CA ILE A 73 -11.38 1.85 16.23
C ILE A 73 -12.44 1.78 17.34
N GLY A 74 -13.67 1.45 16.96
CA GLY A 74 -14.80 1.40 17.90
C GLY A 74 -15.08 2.76 18.57
N SER A 75 -15.51 2.72 19.83
CA SER A 75 -15.79 3.92 20.64
C SER A 75 -14.63 4.31 21.57
N GLY A 76 -13.46 3.70 21.41
CA GLY A 76 -12.29 3.91 22.29
C GLY A 76 -11.34 4.98 21.77
N ASP A 77 -10.23 5.16 22.49
CA ASP A 77 -9.15 6.10 22.13
C ASP A 77 -8.13 5.51 21.13
N LEU A 78 -8.47 4.37 20.53
CA LEU A 78 -7.62 3.70 19.55
C LEU A 78 -7.90 4.24 18.14
N SER A 79 -6.84 4.38 17.35
CA SER A 79 -6.95 4.72 15.94
C SER A 79 -6.02 3.89 15.09
N ILE A 80 -6.37 3.74 13.82
CA ILE A 80 -5.55 3.15 12.77
C ILE A 80 -5.33 4.20 11.68
N GLU A 81 -4.09 4.37 11.27
CA GLU A 81 -3.68 5.24 10.16
C GLU A 81 -3.02 4.36 9.09
N PHE A 82 -3.59 4.34 7.88
CA PHE A 82 -3.03 3.57 6.77
C PHE A 82 -1.92 4.34 6.07
N SER A 83 -0.84 3.64 5.73
CA SER A 83 0.24 4.20 4.94
C SER A 83 0.08 3.80 3.47
N ARG A 84 0.40 4.75 2.58
CA ARG A 84 0.38 4.53 1.14
C ARG A 84 1.78 4.60 0.52
N ALA A 85 2.00 3.78 -0.49
CA ALA A 85 3.09 3.93 -1.45
C ALA A 85 2.49 3.94 -2.85
N ASN A 86 2.88 4.90 -3.68
CA ASN A 86 2.38 5.08 -5.05
C ASN A 86 0.83 5.10 -5.11
N GLY A 87 0.19 5.75 -4.13
CA GLY A 87 -1.26 5.84 -4.00
C GLY A 87 -1.97 4.59 -3.48
N LYS A 88 -1.26 3.47 -3.24
CA LYS A 88 -1.83 2.20 -2.76
C LYS A 88 -1.55 1.98 -1.28
N VAL A 89 -2.51 1.45 -0.54
CA VAL A 89 -2.30 1.05 0.87
C VAL A 89 -1.29 -0.09 0.92
N VAL A 90 -0.26 0.08 1.75
CA VAL A 90 0.83 -0.90 1.93
C VAL A 90 1.07 -1.28 3.39
N GLY A 91 0.47 -0.55 4.32
CA GLY A 91 0.64 -0.76 5.74
C GLY A 91 -0.35 0.02 6.58
N CYS A 92 -0.19 -0.11 7.88
CA CYS A 92 -0.97 0.63 8.86
C CYS A 92 -0.12 0.97 10.09
N LYS A 93 -0.62 1.89 10.90
CA LYS A 93 -0.08 2.27 12.19
C LYS A 93 -1.25 2.37 13.17
N ILE A 94 -1.23 1.54 14.21
CA ILE A 94 -2.23 1.56 15.27
C ILE A 94 -1.69 2.41 16.42
N MET A 95 -2.49 3.37 16.89
CA MET A 95 -2.12 4.31 17.94
C MET A 95 -3.12 4.22 19.09
N GLY A 96 -2.61 4.19 20.31
CA GLY A 96 -3.43 4.11 21.53
C GLY A 96 -2.60 4.09 22.80
N SER A 97 -3.08 4.72 23.87
CA SER A 97 -2.41 4.72 25.18
C SER A 97 -0.93 5.16 25.13
N GLY A 98 -0.58 6.07 24.21
CA GLY A 98 0.79 6.53 24.00
C GLY A 98 1.72 5.55 23.27
N GLN A 99 1.21 4.42 22.77
CA GLN A 99 1.96 3.44 22.01
C GLN A 99 1.62 3.50 20.51
N GLU A 100 2.62 3.15 19.70
CA GLU A 100 2.52 3.01 18.25
C GLU A 100 2.89 1.57 17.87
N ILE A 101 2.04 0.92 17.09
CA ILE A 101 2.30 -0.40 16.53
C ILE A 101 2.18 -0.31 15.01
N LYS A 102 3.28 -0.59 14.31
CA LYS A 102 3.30 -0.60 12.85
C LYS A 102 2.84 -1.94 12.32
N GLY A 103 2.26 -1.94 11.13
CA GLY A 103 1.90 -3.14 10.42
C GLY A 103 2.11 -3.02 8.92
N VAL A 104 2.48 -4.13 8.31
CA VAL A 104 2.71 -4.23 6.85
C VAL A 104 1.65 -5.14 6.25
N LEU A 105 1.12 -4.74 5.09
CA LEU A 105 0.15 -5.53 4.36
C LEU A 105 0.74 -6.89 3.98
N ALA A 106 0.09 -7.95 4.42
CA ALA A 106 0.52 -9.33 4.26
C ALA A 106 0.09 -9.92 2.91
N ILE A 107 0.84 -10.90 2.43
CA ILE A 107 0.45 -11.76 1.30
C ILE A 107 0.25 -13.19 1.83
N GLU A 108 -0.98 -13.70 1.72
CA GLU A 108 -1.41 -14.97 2.35
C GLU A 108 -0.76 -16.23 1.74
N ASN A 109 -0.02 -16.12 0.62
CA ASN A 109 0.61 -17.24 -0.09
C ASN A 109 2.15 -17.24 -0.11
N GLY A 110 2.78 -16.49 0.81
CA GLY A 110 4.23 -16.49 0.97
C GLY A 110 4.98 -15.73 -0.13
N LEU A 111 5.76 -14.75 0.29
CA LEU A 111 6.50 -13.86 -0.61
C LEU A 111 7.61 -14.57 -1.40
N SER A 112 8.19 -15.64 -0.87
CA SER A 112 9.29 -16.37 -1.51
C SER A 112 8.95 -16.93 -2.90
N SER A 113 7.66 -17.18 -3.19
CA SER A 113 7.21 -17.67 -4.50
C SER A 113 7.47 -16.69 -5.66
N PHE A 114 7.63 -15.40 -5.35
CA PHE A 114 7.93 -14.34 -6.32
C PHE A 114 9.42 -14.15 -6.57
N ALA A 115 10.29 -14.72 -5.73
CA ALA A 115 11.73 -14.64 -5.94
C ALA A 115 12.15 -15.38 -7.21
N GLY A 116 13.09 -14.81 -7.97
CA GLY A 116 13.58 -15.36 -9.23
C GLY A 116 14.27 -14.33 -10.10
N THR A 117 14.90 -14.81 -11.16
CA THR A 117 15.49 -13.98 -12.21
C THR A 117 14.54 -13.92 -13.40
N PHE A 118 14.39 -12.74 -13.97
CA PHE A 118 13.53 -12.48 -15.10
C PHE A 118 14.33 -11.85 -16.22
N LYS A 119 14.36 -12.51 -17.38
CA LYS A 119 15.00 -12.00 -18.59
C LYS A 119 14.04 -11.04 -19.30
N MET A 120 14.48 -9.80 -19.54
CA MET A 120 13.68 -8.80 -20.23
C MET A 120 13.57 -9.13 -21.72
N ILE A 121 12.35 -9.02 -22.28
CA ILE A 121 12.06 -9.42 -23.67
C ILE A 121 12.65 -8.38 -24.64
N GLU A 122 12.44 -7.08 -24.38
CA GLU A 122 12.85 -5.99 -25.27
C GLU A 122 13.47 -4.83 -24.47
N ASN A 123 14.72 -4.99 -24.01
CA ASN A 123 15.44 -3.86 -23.42
C ASN A 123 16.96 -3.91 -23.71
N GLU A 124 17.52 -2.78 -24.14
CA GLU A 124 18.94 -2.68 -24.47
C GLU A 124 19.83 -2.66 -23.23
N TYR A 125 19.37 -2.06 -22.13
CA TYR A 125 20.20 -1.70 -20.98
C TYR A 125 20.02 -2.62 -19.77
N VAL A 126 18.80 -3.10 -19.54
CA VAL A 126 18.44 -4.02 -18.46
C VAL A 126 18.12 -5.37 -19.08
N LYS A 127 19.02 -6.34 -18.99
CA LYS A 127 18.75 -7.69 -19.52
C LYS A 127 18.03 -8.54 -18.50
N ASN A 128 18.30 -8.31 -17.21
CA ASN A 128 17.71 -9.11 -16.14
C ASN A 128 17.22 -8.24 -14.99
N LEU A 129 16.03 -8.57 -14.50
CA LEU A 129 15.56 -8.19 -13.17
C LEU A 129 15.70 -9.38 -12.24
N VAL A 130 16.17 -9.14 -11.02
CA VAL A 130 16.27 -10.17 -9.98
C VAL A 130 15.39 -9.77 -8.82
N ILE A 131 14.53 -10.70 -8.41
CA ILE A 131 13.72 -10.60 -7.22
C ILE A 131 14.32 -11.53 -6.19
N SER A 132 14.87 -10.96 -5.13
CA SER A 132 15.43 -11.71 -4.00
C SER A 132 14.50 -11.69 -2.81
N TYR A 133 14.45 -12.78 -2.06
CA TYR A 133 13.71 -12.89 -0.81
C TYR A 133 14.68 -13.01 0.36
N ALA A 134 14.60 -12.09 1.31
CA ALA A 134 15.40 -12.09 2.53
C ALA A 134 14.59 -11.48 3.66
N GLU A 135 14.69 -12.06 4.87
CA GLU A 135 14.07 -11.51 6.08
C GLU A 135 12.56 -11.24 5.95
N GLY A 136 11.83 -12.08 5.22
CA GLY A 136 10.40 -11.89 5.01
C GLY A 136 10.03 -10.83 3.98
N GLN A 137 10.99 -10.27 3.26
CA GLN A 137 10.81 -9.18 2.32
C GLN A 137 11.31 -9.53 0.92
N LEU A 138 10.77 -8.84 -0.10
CA LEU A 138 11.22 -8.95 -1.48
C LEU A 138 12.00 -7.71 -1.90
N TYR A 139 13.08 -7.92 -2.64
CA TYR A 139 13.91 -6.85 -3.16
C TYR A 139 14.10 -7.01 -4.66
N LEU A 140 13.93 -5.92 -5.40
CA LEU A 140 14.22 -5.80 -6.82
C LEU A 140 15.65 -5.28 -7.02
N THR A 141 16.41 -5.96 -7.88
CA THR A 141 17.66 -5.49 -8.47
C THR A 141 17.67 -5.70 -9.98
N SER A 142 18.65 -5.12 -10.66
CA SER A 142 18.89 -5.31 -12.09
C SER A 142 20.36 -5.51 -12.39
N ASP A 143 20.68 -6.16 -13.51
CA ASP A 143 22.04 -6.25 -14.04
C ASP A 143 22.67 -4.90 -14.40
N ALA A 144 21.85 -3.88 -14.70
CA ALA A 144 22.30 -2.52 -14.92
C ALA A 144 22.64 -1.73 -13.63
N ASN A 145 22.45 -2.34 -12.44
CA ASN A 145 22.63 -1.65 -11.15
C ASN A 145 22.78 -2.66 -10.00
N ASP A 146 23.89 -3.39 -9.95
CA ASP A 146 24.11 -4.52 -9.04
C ASP A 146 24.11 -4.16 -7.53
N GLY A 147 24.27 -2.89 -7.18
CA GLY A 147 24.36 -2.42 -5.80
C GLY A 147 23.06 -1.90 -5.17
N GLN A 148 22.06 -1.50 -5.95
CA GLN A 148 20.84 -0.88 -5.42
C GLN A 148 19.70 -1.90 -5.32
N LYS A 149 19.29 -2.21 -4.09
CA LYS A 149 18.11 -3.02 -3.78
C LYS A 149 16.91 -2.13 -3.51
N SER A 150 15.83 -2.35 -4.24
CA SER A 150 14.55 -1.68 -4.05
C SER A 150 13.58 -2.62 -3.33
N LEU A 151 13.16 -2.26 -2.11
CA LEU A 151 12.17 -3.04 -1.35
C LEU A 151 10.81 -3.04 -2.07
N LEU A 152 10.19 -4.20 -2.22
CA LEU A 152 8.83 -4.33 -2.74
C LEU A 152 7.82 -4.32 -1.59
N SER A 153 6.92 -3.35 -1.61
CA SER A 153 5.80 -3.26 -0.68
C SER A 153 4.56 -3.91 -1.29
N SER A 154 3.97 -4.86 -0.56
CA SER A 154 2.75 -5.56 -0.97
C SER A 154 1.58 -4.60 -1.15
N THR A 155 0.69 -4.92 -2.08
CA THR A 155 -0.58 -4.22 -2.28
C THR A 155 -1.74 -5.19 -2.01
N LYS A 156 -2.98 -4.69 -2.00
CA LYS A 156 -4.18 -5.53 -1.85
C LYS A 156 -4.34 -6.57 -2.98
N ASP A 157 -3.78 -6.26 -4.15
CA ASP A 157 -3.85 -7.10 -5.33
C ASP A 157 -2.72 -8.14 -5.29
N VAL A 158 -3.08 -9.41 -5.27
CA VAL A 158 -2.10 -10.52 -5.21
C VAL A 158 -1.18 -10.47 -6.43
N GLY A 159 0.13 -10.48 -6.19
CA GLY A 159 1.14 -10.39 -7.25
C GLY A 159 1.42 -8.97 -7.75
N SER A 160 0.80 -7.96 -7.15
CA SER A 160 1.10 -6.54 -7.37
C SER A 160 1.83 -5.95 -6.16
N PHE A 161 2.90 -5.24 -6.45
CA PHE A 161 3.77 -4.59 -5.50
C PHE A 161 4.06 -3.15 -5.95
N THR A 162 4.40 -2.31 -4.99
CA THR A 162 4.94 -0.97 -5.23
C THR A 162 6.37 -0.91 -4.76
N THR A 163 7.16 -0.05 -5.39
CA THR A 163 8.55 0.20 -4.99
C THR A 163 9.01 1.56 -5.48
N ASN A 164 10.25 1.91 -5.17
CA ASN A 164 10.93 3.07 -5.70
C ASN A 164 12.22 2.64 -6.40
N VAL A 165 12.37 3.02 -7.67
CA VAL A 165 13.56 2.76 -8.47
C VAL A 165 14.22 4.10 -8.76
N ARG A 166 15.38 4.35 -8.13
CA ARG A 166 16.18 5.57 -8.34
C ARG A 166 15.41 6.87 -8.14
N GLY A 167 14.57 6.94 -7.11
CA GLY A 167 13.75 8.11 -6.80
C GLY A 167 12.41 8.15 -7.52
N TYR A 168 12.15 7.23 -8.44
CA TYR A 168 10.88 7.16 -9.16
C TYR A 168 9.98 6.04 -8.63
N ASP A 169 8.72 6.40 -8.41
CA ASP A 169 7.67 5.46 -8.08
C ASP A 169 7.53 4.41 -9.18
N ALA A 170 7.47 3.15 -8.76
CA ALA A 170 7.34 2.03 -9.66
C ALA A 170 6.32 0.99 -9.17
N GLU A 171 5.65 0.35 -10.12
CA GLU A 171 4.78 -0.78 -9.90
C GLU A 171 5.43 -2.05 -10.45
N VAL A 172 5.36 -3.13 -9.67
CA VAL A 172 5.80 -4.45 -10.08
C VAL A 172 4.60 -5.38 -10.08
N THR A 173 4.32 -6.00 -11.22
CA THR A 173 3.23 -6.97 -11.37
C THR A 173 3.77 -8.29 -11.85
N PHE A 174 3.41 -9.36 -11.17
CA PHE A 174 3.73 -10.72 -11.55
C PHE A 174 2.53 -11.41 -12.17
N THR A 175 2.74 -12.16 -13.25
CA THR A 175 1.72 -13.06 -13.79
C THR A 175 2.05 -14.49 -13.42
N LYS A 176 1.05 -15.22 -12.91
CA LYS A 176 1.18 -16.65 -12.59
C LYS A 176 0.53 -17.51 -13.68
N ALA A 177 1.10 -18.70 -13.91
CA ALA A 177 0.45 -19.78 -14.62
C ALA A 177 0.65 -21.08 -13.82
N ASN A 178 -0.43 -21.82 -13.56
CA ASN A 178 -0.42 -23.02 -12.71
C ASN A 178 0.24 -22.75 -11.35
N ASP A 179 -0.18 -21.68 -10.67
CA ASP A 179 0.33 -21.18 -9.37
C ASP A 179 1.81 -20.76 -9.31
N ALA A 180 2.55 -20.92 -10.41
CA ALA A 180 3.94 -20.48 -10.51
C ALA A 180 4.05 -19.11 -11.19
N VAL A 181 4.88 -18.23 -10.64
CA VAL A 181 5.23 -16.95 -11.28
C VAL A 181 5.98 -17.20 -12.58
N LYS A 182 5.48 -16.64 -13.69
CA LYS A 182 6.02 -16.82 -15.05
C LYS A 182 6.64 -15.57 -15.63
N SER A 183 6.05 -14.41 -15.36
CA SER A 183 6.53 -13.14 -15.91
C SER A 183 6.44 -12.03 -14.89
N ILE A 184 7.19 -10.96 -15.18
CA ILE A 184 7.21 -9.72 -14.43
C ILE A 184 6.96 -8.56 -15.38
N LYS A 185 6.25 -7.55 -14.89
CA LYS A 185 6.18 -6.22 -15.47
C LYS A 185 6.65 -5.22 -14.43
N LEU A 186 7.64 -4.39 -14.78
CA LEU A 186 8.07 -3.22 -14.01
C LEU A 186 7.61 -1.97 -14.77
N SER A 187 6.83 -1.11 -14.11
CA SER A 187 6.36 0.17 -14.66
C SER A 187 6.89 1.30 -13.79
N VAL A 188 7.75 2.17 -14.32
CA VAL A 188 8.43 3.24 -13.56
C VAL A 188 7.92 4.61 -14.00
N ALA A 189 7.82 5.54 -13.05
CA ALA A 189 7.42 6.93 -13.27
C ALA A 189 6.08 7.05 -14.01
N GLY A 190 5.07 6.31 -13.53
CA GLY A 190 3.73 6.30 -14.14
C GLY A 190 3.67 5.63 -15.51
N GLY A 191 4.63 4.75 -15.84
CA GLY A 191 4.68 4.02 -17.10
C GLY A 191 5.52 4.67 -18.20
N ALA A 192 6.28 5.72 -17.88
CA ALA A 192 7.27 6.28 -18.79
C ALA A 192 8.33 5.24 -19.21
N VAL A 193 8.65 4.31 -18.31
CA VAL A 193 9.47 3.14 -18.61
C VAL A 193 8.68 1.89 -18.22
N VAL A 194 8.51 0.97 -19.16
CA VAL A 194 7.88 -0.33 -18.93
C VAL A 194 8.84 -1.43 -19.36
N LEU A 195 9.19 -2.31 -18.44
CA LEU A 195 9.95 -3.51 -18.72
C LEU A 195 9.07 -4.72 -18.51
N THR A 196 9.12 -5.66 -19.45
CA THR A 196 8.46 -6.96 -19.35
C THR A 196 9.48 -8.06 -19.51
N GLY A 197 9.41 -9.07 -18.66
CA GLY A 197 10.33 -10.19 -18.70
C GLY A 197 9.72 -11.51 -18.31
N GLU A 198 10.39 -12.57 -18.72
CA GLU A 198 10.03 -13.96 -18.44
C GLU A 198 10.99 -14.54 -17.41
N ARG A 199 10.45 -15.37 -16.52
CA ARG A 199 11.25 -16.06 -15.50
C ARG A 199 12.18 -17.08 -16.17
N ILE A 200 13.44 -17.11 -15.74
CA ILE A 200 14.47 -18.06 -16.17
C ILE A 200 15.03 -18.87 -15.00
#